data_AF-A0A7N2MP59-F1
#
_entry.id   AF-A0A7N2MP59-F1
#
_cell.length_a   1.000
_cell.length_b   1.000
_cell.length_c   1.000
_cell.angle_alpha   90.00
_cell.angle_beta   90.00
_cell.angle_gamma   90.00
#
_symmetry.space_group_name_H-M   'P 1'
#
loop_
_entity.id
_entity.type
_entity.pdbx_description
1 polymer ?
#
loop_
_entity_poly.entity_id
_entity_poly.type
_entity_poly.pdbx_seq_one_letter_code
_entity_poly.pdbx_strand_id
1 'polypeptide(L)'
;MPGPGPHMMYAMGSGLAMSSLTNGRFSPHHTLTYTVNAFFGPDIGSFSEWLSSTIGFGHTFASALADAIHHPFYYILILGLPLCFLYSWISRVLIQKGVLDSVSGVPLTRKQCLLLIAAGSLTHFFLDHLFEGPYLGMME
;
A
#
# COMPACT_ATOMS: atom_id res chain seq x y z
N MET A 1 -7.04 15.16 -3.22
CA MET A 1 -5.74 14.63 -2.77
C MET A 1 -4.93 15.75 -2.17
N PRO A 2 -4.37 15.58 -0.97
CA PRO A 2 -3.28 16.42 -0.48
C PRO A 2 -2.13 16.41 -1.47
N GLY A 3 -1.21 17.36 -1.37
CA GLY A 3 -0.01 17.32 -2.19
C GLY A 3 0.69 15.95 -2.06
N PRO A 4 1.21 15.36 -3.15
CA PRO A 4 1.90 14.06 -3.11
C PRO A 4 3.13 14.09 -2.17
N GLY A 5 3.70 15.27 -1.91
CA GLY A 5 4.82 15.46 -0.99
C GLY A 5 4.52 15.01 0.45
N PRO A 6 3.54 15.63 1.16
CA PRO A 6 3.14 15.22 2.50
C PRO A 6 2.82 13.73 2.67
N HIS A 7 2.05 13.14 1.75
CA HIS A 7 1.72 11.71 1.76
C HIS A 7 2.98 10.84 1.69
N MET A 8 3.85 11.12 0.72
CA MET A 8 5.09 10.39 0.53
C MET A 8 6.03 10.55 1.74
N MET A 9 6.17 11.75 2.29
CA MET A 9 7.02 12.00 3.47
C MET A 9 6.52 11.24 4.70
N TYR A 10 5.22 11.25 4.97
CA TYR A 10 4.66 10.51 6.10
C TYR A 10 4.83 8.99 5.93
N ALA A 11 4.54 8.48 4.73
CA ALA A 11 4.69 7.06 4.43
C ALA A 11 6.16 6.61 4.51
N MET A 12 7.09 7.33 3.92
CA MET A 12 8.52 7.02 4.02
C MET A 12 9.02 7.12 5.46
N GLY A 13 8.65 8.18 6.18
CA GLY A 13 9.04 8.38 7.58
C GLY A 13 8.55 7.24 8.48
N SER A 14 7.29 6.83 8.32
CA SER A 14 6.71 5.71 9.06
C SER A 14 7.40 4.39 8.70
N GLY A 15 7.72 4.17 7.42
CA GLY A 15 8.46 3.00 6.98
C GLY A 15 9.90 2.92 7.50
N LEU A 16 10.59 4.06 7.63
CA LEU A 16 11.90 4.16 8.26
C LEU A 16 11.82 3.94 9.78
N ALA A 17 10.78 4.46 10.42
CA ALA A 17 10.52 4.23 11.83
C ALA A 17 10.30 2.73 12.12
N MET A 18 9.50 2.03 11.31
CA MET A 18 9.34 0.57 11.43
C MET A 18 10.66 -0.19 11.27
N SER A 19 11.50 0.22 10.32
CA SER A 19 12.83 -0.38 10.14
C SER A 19 13.69 -0.23 11.40
N SER A 20 13.72 0.99 11.94
CA SER A 20 14.50 1.34 13.13
C SER A 20 13.99 0.60 14.38
N LEU A 21 12.68 0.64 14.64
CA LEU A 21 12.04 0.02 15.80
C LEU A 21 12.15 -1.52 15.79
N THR A 22 12.38 -2.11 14.62
CA THR A 22 12.53 -3.57 14.47
C THR A 22 13.98 -4.01 14.31
N ASN A 23 14.95 -3.14 14.59
CA ASN A 23 16.38 -3.38 14.42
C ASN A 23 16.71 -3.95 13.03
N GLY A 24 16.09 -3.39 11.99
CA GLY A 24 16.30 -3.78 10.60
C GLY A 24 15.63 -5.09 10.17
N ARG A 25 14.80 -5.73 11.03
CA ARG A 25 13.94 -6.85 10.60
C ARG A 25 13.03 -6.42 9.45
N PHE A 26 12.48 -5.21 9.52
CA PHE A 26 11.93 -4.53 8.35
C PHE A 26 13.09 -3.83 7.63
N SER A 27 13.65 -4.50 6.64
CA SER A 27 14.71 -3.94 5.80
C SER A 27 14.17 -3.01 4.70
N PRO A 28 15.02 -2.28 3.95
CA PRO A 28 14.61 -1.20 3.06
C PRO A 28 13.52 -1.56 2.04
N HIS A 29 13.50 -2.80 1.54
CA HIS A 29 12.47 -3.23 0.60
C HIS A 29 11.07 -3.30 1.23
N HIS A 30 10.97 -3.62 2.52
CA HIS A 30 9.70 -3.57 3.25
C HIS A 30 9.21 -2.14 3.42
N THR A 31 10.12 -1.22 3.75
CA THR A 31 9.85 0.22 3.83
C THR A 31 9.37 0.74 2.48
N LEU A 32 10.02 0.35 1.39
CA LEU A 32 9.62 0.71 0.03
C LEU A 32 8.22 0.17 -0.30
N THR A 33 7.96 -1.11 -0.07
CA THR A 33 6.65 -1.71 -0.34
C THR A 33 5.54 -1.06 0.48
N TYR A 34 5.78 -0.81 1.78
CA TYR A 34 4.86 -0.06 2.63
C TYR A 34 4.56 1.33 2.06
N THR A 35 5.62 2.07 1.72
CA THR A 35 5.50 3.44 1.21
C THR A 35 4.73 3.49 -0.09
N VAL A 36 5.07 2.62 -1.04
CA VAL A 36 4.38 2.53 -2.34
C VAL A 36 2.91 2.18 -2.16
N ASN A 37 2.59 1.22 -1.28
CA ASN A 37 1.19 0.86 -1.02
C ASN A 37 0.43 1.96 -0.26
N ALA A 38 1.08 2.69 0.65
CA ALA A 38 0.48 3.84 1.34
C ALA A 38 0.30 5.05 0.41
N PHE A 39 1.14 5.18 -0.61
CA PHE A 39 1.08 6.29 -1.56
C PHE A 39 0.11 6.02 -2.71
N PHE A 40 0.20 4.85 -3.37
CA PHE A 40 -0.55 4.52 -4.58
C PHE A 40 -1.68 3.51 -4.38
N GLY A 41 -1.75 2.84 -3.24
CA GLY A 41 -2.52 1.59 -3.11
C GLY A 41 -3.97 1.72 -3.55
N PRO A 42 -4.82 2.44 -2.81
CA PRO A 42 -6.23 2.65 -3.16
C PRO A 42 -6.45 3.35 -4.50
N ASP A 43 -5.51 4.22 -4.91
CA ASP A 43 -5.53 4.88 -6.21
C ASP A 43 -5.37 3.93 -7.41
N ILE A 44 -4.98 2.66 -7.20
CA ILE A 44 -5.07 1.59 -8.21
C ILE A 44 -6.51 1.41 -8.73
N GLY A 45 -7.53 1.78 -7.94
CA GLY A 45 -8.92 1.81 -8.39
C GLY A 45 -9.12 2.70 -9.62
N SER A 46 -8.60 3.94 -9.56
CA SER A 46 -8.64 4.87 -10.70
C SER A 46 -7.84 4.37 -11.92
N PHE A 47 -6.70 3.70 -11.69
CA PHE A 47 -5.95 3.04 -12.75
C PHE A 47 -6.74 1.90 -13.40
N SER A 48 -7.49 1.14 -12.60
CA SER A 48 -8.32 0.02 -13.07
C SER A 48 -9.53 0.50 -13.88
N GLU A 49 -10.16 1.62 -13.49
CA GLU A 49 -11.17 2.29 -14.30
C GLU A 49 -10.61 2.80 -15.63
N TRP A 50 -9.46 3.47 -15.59
CA TRP A 50 -8.77 3.91 -16.81
C TRP A 50 -8.44 2.72 -17.74
N LEU A 51 -7.92 1.62 -17.19
CA LEU A 51 -7.58 0.43 -17.94
C LEU A 51 -8.82 -0.25 -18.54
N SER A 52 -9.91 -0.35 -17.78
CA SER A 52 -11.20 -0.86 -18.27
C SER A 52 -11.76 0.02 -19.39
N SER A 53 -11.66 1.34 -19.25
CA SER A 53 -12.09 2.29 -20.30
C SER A 53 -11.24 2.19 -21.57
N THR A 54 -9.96 1.85 -21.44
CA THR A 54 -9.02 1.70 -22.56
C THR A 54 -9.20 0.36 -23.29
N ILE A 55 -9.56 -0.71 -22.58
CA ILE A 55 -9.71 -2.07 -23.12
C ILE A 55 -11.17 -2.38 -23.54
N GLY A 56 -12.13 -1.54 -23.15
CA GLY A 56 -13.54 -1.63 -23.56
C GLY A 56 -14.32 -2.78 -22.88
N PHE A 57 -13.88 -3.23 -21.71
CA PHE A 57 -14.49 -4.36 -20.99
C PHE A 57 -15.09 -3.90 -19.65
N GLY A 58 -16.41 -4.05 -19.51
CA GLY A 58 -17.08 -4.17 -18.21
C GLY A 58 -17.14 -2.91 -17.34
N HIS A 59 -17.52 -1.75 -17.90
CA HIS A 59 -17.65 -0.48 -17.17
C HIS A 59 -18.39 -0.59 -15.83
N THR A 60 -19.50 -1.32 -15.77
CA THR A 60 -20.30 -1.50 -14.53
C THR A 60 -19.59 -2.34 -13.47
N PHE A 61 -18.81 -3.35 -13.90
CA PHE A 61 -18.01 -4.16 -12.98
C PHE A 61 -16.78 -3.39 -12.49
N ALA A 62 -16.13 -2.63 -13.38
CA ALA A 62 -14.98 -1.80 -13.05
C ALA A 62 -15.35 -0.70 -12.05
N SER A 63 -16.49 -0.03 -12.23
CA SER A 63 -16.96 1.00 -11.30
C SER A 63 -17.30 0.41 -9.92
N ALA A 64 -18.02 -0.72 -9.87
CA ALA A 64 -18.34 -1.38 -8.61
C ALA A 64 -17.09 -1.91 -7.89
N LEU A 65 -16.09 -2.37 -8.66
CA LEU A 65 -14.81 -2.78 -8.12
C LEU A 65 -14.01 -1.58 -7.60
N ALA A 66 -14.02 -0.45 -8.30
CA ALA A 66 -13.39 0.79 -7.84
C ALA A 66 -14.01 1.25 -6.52
N ASP A 67 -15.35 1.31 -6.43
CA ASP A 67 -16.05 1.63 -5.18
C ASP A 67 -15.67 0.69 -4.03
N ALA A 68 -15.59 -0.62 -4.31
CA ALA A 68 -15.19 -1.61 -3.32
C ALA A 68 -13.73 -1.42 -2.87
N ILE A 69 -12.82 -1.05 -3.77
CA ILE A 69 -11.39 -0.84 -3.47
C ILE A 69 -11.16 0.45 -2.67
N HIS A 70 -12.02 1.46 -2.81
CA HIS A 70 -11.95 2.68 -1.98
C HIS A 70 -12.44 2.48 -0.54
N HIS A 71 -13.00 1.31 -0.19
CA HIS A 71 -13.36 1.02 1.19
C HIS A 71 -12.17 0.42 1.95
N PRO A 72 -11.78 0.97 3.13
CA PRO A 72 -10.52 0.66 3.80
C PRO A 72 -10.32 -0.82 4.13
N PHE A 73 -11.38 -1.51 4.51
CA PHE A 73 -11.32 -2.94 4.80
C PHE A 73 -11.39 -3.80 3.54
N TYR A 74 -12.14 -3.37 2.52
CA TYR A 74 -12.31 -4.14 1.30
C TYR A 74 -11.07 -4.06 0.41
N TYR A 75 -10.36 -2.93 0.40
CA TYR A 75 -9.03 -2.84 -0.22
C TYR A 75 -8.11 -3.96 0.27
N ILE A 76 -8.03 -4.13 1.59
CA ILE A 76 -7.14 -5.12 2.22
C ILE A 76 -7.54 -6.54 1.81
N LEU A 77 -8.84 -6.82 1.69
CA LEU A 77 -9.33 -8.14 1.31
C LEU A 77 -9.19 -8.42 -0.19
N ILE A 78 -9.53 -7.45 -1.04
CA ILE A 78 -9.60 -7.61 -2.49
C ILE A 78 -8.20 -7.54 -3.11
N LEU A 79 -7.42 -6.50 -2.78
CA LEU A 79 -6.08 -6.28 -3.32
C LEU A 79 -4.98 -6.63 -2.32
N GLY A 80 -5.17 -6.33 -1.03
CA GLY A 80 -4.15 -6.57 -0.02
C GLY A 80 -3.78 -8.04 0.16
N LEU A 81 -4.76 -8.95 0.08
CA LEU A 81 -4.52 -10.39 0.14
C LEU A 81 -3.70 -10.89 -1.07
N PRO A 82 -4.09 -10.66 -2.33
CA PRO A 82 -3.26 -11.00 -3.49
C PRO A 82 -1.85 -10.39 -3.42
N LEU A 83 -1.74 -9.10 -3.10
CA LEU A 83 -0.46 -8.41 -2.97
C LEU A 83 0.41 -9.04 -1.87
N CYS A 84 -0.17 -9.51 -0.78
CA CYS A 84 0.56 -10.21 0.28
C CYS A 84 1.19 -11.51 -0.23
N PHE A 85 0.42 -12.33 -0.96
CA PHE A 85 0.96 -13.57 -1.53
C PHE A 85 2.07 -13.27 -2.54
N LEU A 86 1.85 -12.30 -3.43
CA LEU A 86 2.83 -11.90 -4.43
C LEU A 86 4.11 -11.38 -3.78
N TYR A 87 3.99 -10.42 -2.85
CA TYR A 87 5.13 -9.83 -2.15
C TYR A 87 5.88 -10.86 -1.31
N SER A 88 5.18 -11.75 -0.59
CA SER A 88 5.82 -12.81 0.20
C SER A 88 6.60 -13.79 -0.69
N TRP A 89 6.09 -14.09 -1.89
CA TRP A 89 6.78 -14.94 -2.86
C TRP A 89 8.00 -14.23 -3.47
N ILE A 90 7.84 -13.02 -3.99
CA ILE A 90 8.93 -12.26 -4.62
C ILE A 90 10.04 -11.96 -3.61
N SER A 91 9.70 -11.43 -2.42
CA SER A 91 10.70 -11.08 -1.40
C SER A 91 11.50 -12.31 -0.97
N ARG A 92 10.85 -13.46 -0.77
CA ARG A 92 11.54 -14.72 -0.48
C ARG A 92 12.53 -15.10 -1.57
N VAL A 93 12.10 -15.10 -2.83
CA VAL A 93 12.96 -15.48 -3.96
C VAL A 93 14.16 -14.54 -4.06
N LEU A 94 13.96 -13.23 -3.93
CA LEU A 94 15.02 -12.25 -4.06
C LEU A 94 15.99 -12.22 -2.87
N ILE A 95 15.50 -12.45 -1.65
CA ILE A 95 16.36 -12.64 -0.46
C ILE A 95 17.21 -13.90 -0.63
N GLN A 96 16.62 -15.01 -1.08
CA GLN A 96 17.35 -16.27 -1.31
C GLN A 96 18.42 -16.14 -2.41
N LYS A 97 18.21 -15.25 -3.37
CA LYS A 97 19.19 -14.92 -4.43
C LYS A 97 20.22 -13.86 -4.01
N GLY A 98 20.15 -13.33 -2.79
CA GLY A 98 21.04 -12.27 -2.31
C GLY A 98 20.82 -10.91 -2.99
N VAL A 99 19.69 -10.71 -3.67
CA VAL A 99 19.34 -9.45 -4.36
C VAL A 99 18.76 -8.45 -3.37
N LEU A 100 17.98 -8.93 -2.39
CA LEU A 100 17.41 -8.10 -1.34
C LEU A 100 18.10 -8.37 0.00
N ASP A 101 18.33 -7.29 0.73
CA ASP A 101 18.90 -7.36 2.06
C ASP A 101 17.86 -7.73 3.12
N SER A 102 18.28 -8.58 4.06
CA SER A 102 17.53 -8.96 5.25
C SER A 102 18.54 -9.23 6.36
N VAL A 103 18.44 -8.49 7.47
CA VAL A 103 19.37 -8.60 8.61
C VAL A 103 19.50 -10.03 9.13
N SER A 104 18.41 -10.80 9.10
CA SER A 104 18.40 -12.21 9.53
C SER A 104 18.56 -13.21 8.38
N GLY A 105 18.56 -12.75 7.12
CA GLY A 105 18.44 -13.61 5.94
C GLY A 105 17.08 -14.33 5.81
N VAL A 106 16.14 -14.09 6.73
CA VAL A 106 14.83 -14.74 6.76
C VAL A 106 13.78 -13.79 6.19
N PRO A 107 12.96 -14.21 5.21
CA PRO A 107 11.86 -13.39 4.72
C PRO A 107 10.75 -13.25 5.77
N LEU A 108 9.96 -12.17 5.69
CA LEU A 108 8.75 -12.06 6.50
C LEU A 108 7.77 -13.22 6.25
N THR A 109 7.05 -13.60 7.31
CA THR A 109 5.95 -14.57 7.18
C THR A 109 4.80 -13.95 6.39
N ARG A 110 3.93 -14.76 5.77
CA ARG A 110 2.75 -14.27 5.05
C ARG A 110 1.85 -13.39 5.92
N LYS A 111 1.68 -13.74 7.21
CA LYS A 111 0.92 -12.91 8.16
C LYS A 111 1.56 -11.53 8.32
N GLN A 112 2.89 -11.46 8.42
CA GLN A 112 3.62 -10.19 8.52
C GLN A 112 3.54 -9.38 7.22
N CYS A 113 3.60 -10.03 6.05
CA CYS A 113 3.38 -9.35 4.76
C CYS A 113 1.96 -8.78 4.66
N LEU A 114 0.95 -9.53 5.09
CA LEU A 114 -0.43 -9.05 5.12
C LEU A 114 -0.58 -7.84 6.03
N LEU A 115 0.01 -7.89 7.23
CA LEU A 115 0.00 -6.76 8.16
C LEU A 115 0.74 -5.55 7.60
N LEU A 116 1.86 -5.75 6.90
CA LEU A 116 2.61 -4.68 6.25
C LEU A 116 1.77 -3.96 5.18
N ILE A 117 1.07 -4.75 4.35
CA ILE A 117 0.20 -4.21 3.31
C ILE A 117 -1.02 -3.53 3.93
N ALA A 118 -1.67 -4.18 4.90
CA ALA A 118 -2.79 -3.58 5.63
C ALA A 118 -2.39 -2.25 6.28
N ALA A 119 -1.20 -2.19 6.91
CA ALA A 119 -0.68 -0.97 7.50
C ALA A 119 -0.48 0.13 6.44
N GLY A 120 0.09 -0.21 5.28
CA GLY A 120 0.23 0.74 4.17
C GLY A 120 -1.12 1.26 3.69
N SER A 121 -2.07 0.36 3.46
CA SER A 121 -3.43 0.72 3.00
C SER A 121 -4.17 1.61 4.00
N LEU A 122 -4.15 1.26 5.28
CA LEU A 122 -4.76 2.08 6.33
C LEU A 122 -4.06 3.43 6.46
N THR A 123 -2.74 3.48 6.23
CA THR A 123 -1.99 4.74 6.20
C THR A 123 -2.48 5.63 5.06
N HIS A 124 -2.73 5.09 3.87
CA HIS A 124 -3.30 5.86 2.76
C HIS A 124 -4.62 6.53 3.16
N PHE A 125 -5.61 5.75 3.59
CA PHE A 125 -6.92 6.27 3.98
C PHE A 125 -6.82 7.26 5.15
N PHE A 126 -5.94 7.01 6.12
CA PHE A 126 -5.68 7.94 7.20
C PHE A 126 -5.14 9.28 6.69
N LEU A 127 -4.19 9.27 5.75
CA LEU A 127 -3.59 10.48 5.21
C LEU A 127 -4.57 11.26 4.34
N ASP A 128 -5.42 10.58 3.57
CA ASP A 128 -6.50 11.23 2.83
C ASP A 128 -7.42 11.98 3.80
N HIS A 129 -7.89 11.31 4.86
CA HIS A 129 -8.73 11.96 5.87
C HIS A 129 -8.01 13.11 6.60
N LEU A 130 -6.75 12.92 6.99
CA LEU A 130 -5.99 13.90 7.76
C LEU A 130 -5.80 15.21 7.01
N PHE A 131 -5.57 15.13 5.71
CA PHE A 131 -5.17 16.28 4.90
C PHE A 131 -6.28 16.78 3.96
N GLU A 132 -7.36 16.01 3.73
CA GLU A 132 -8.56 16.49 3.00
C GLU A 132 -9.66 16.98 3.95
N GLY A 133 -9.85 16.34 5.10
CA GLY A 133 -10.84 16.72 6.11
C GLY A 133 -10.79 18.17 6.62
N PRO A 134 -9.63 18.84 6.74
CA PRO A 134 -9.56 20.21 7.24
C PRO A 134 -10.18 21.27 6.31
N TYR A 135 -10.32 20.99 5.01
CA TYR A 135 -10.79 21.98 4.03
C TYR A 135 -12.31 22.10 3.95
N LEU A 136 -13.06 21.10 4.43
CA LEU A 136 -14.53 21.14 4.49
C LEU A 136 -15.06 21.97 5.67
N GLY A 137 -14.31 22.06 6.78
CA GLY A 137 -14.69 22.90 7.93
C GLY A 137 -14.30 24.39 7.82
N MET A 138 -13.65 24.80 6.72
CA MET A 138 -13.29 26.20 6.44
C MET A 138 -14.12 26.81 5.29
N MET A 139 -15.05 26.05 4.71
CA MET A 139 -16.01 26.54 3.70
C MET A 139 -17.47 26.51 4.20
N GLU A 140 -17.69 26.37 5.51
CA GLU A 140 -18.97 26.63 6.19
C GLU A 140 -18.92 27.91 7.01
#